data_AF-A0A928YCV7-F1
#
_entry.id   AF-A0A928YCV7-F1
#
_cell.length_a   1.000
_cell.length_b   1.000
_cell.length_c   1.000
_cell.angle_alpha   90.00
_cell.angle_beta   90.00
_cell.angle_gamma   90.00
#
_symmetry.space_group_name_H-M   'P 1'
#
loop_
_entity.id
_entity.type
_entity.pdbx_description
1 polymer ?
#
loop_
_entity_poly.entity_id
_entity_poly.type
_entity_poly.pdbx_seq_one_letter_code
_entity_poly.pdbx_strand_id
1 'polypeptide(L)' 'MKTYKVALTRTYLVSIKTENKEQAKRLSEFYIGDCPDRSSIQDRLKKKFIIEDIEMIYNEAEEVLDVED' A
#
# COMPACT_ATOMS: atom_id res chain seq x y z
N MET A 1 -10.39 2.42 -29.46
CA MET A 1 -10.56 2.02 -28.04
C MET A 1 -11.01 3.25 -27.29
N LYS A 2 -11.95 3.10 -26.34
CA LYS A 2 -12.41 4.22 -25.50
C LYS A 2 -11.64 4.23 -24.17
N THR A 3 -11.53 5.40 -23.56
CA THR A 3 -10.89 5.58 -22.25
C THR A 3 -11.95 5.53 -21.15
N TYR A 4 -11.65 4.80 -20.07
CA TYR A 4 -12.51 4.71 -18.89
C TYR A 4 -11.72 5.10 -17.64
N LYS A 5 -12.38 5.79 -16.71
CA LYS A 5 -11.88 5.95 -15.34
C LYS A 5 -12.50 4.84 -14.50
N VAL A 6 -11.66 4.09 -13.79
CA VAL A 6 -12.09 2.98 -12.93
C VAL A 6 -11.74 3.34 -11.49
N ALA A 7 -12.75 3.37 -10.62
CA ALA A 7 -12.56 3.42 -9.18
C ALA A 7 -12.16 2.03 -8.69
N LEU A 8 -10.97 1.93 -8.10
CA LEU A 8 -10.41 0.67 -7.63
C LEU A 8 -10.17 0.73 -6.12
N THR A 9 -10.79 -0.19 -5.39
CA THR A 9 -10.61 -0.33 -3.95
C THR A 9 -9.67 -1.50 -3.66
N ARG A 10 -8.68 -1.27 -2.79
CA ARG A 10 -7.75 -2.31 -2.35
C ARG A 10 -7.66 -2.33 -0.84
N THR A 11 -7.63 -3.53 -0.26
CA THR A 11 -7.32 -3.74 1.16
C THR A 11 -6.16 -4.71 1.27
N TYR A 12 -5.28 -4.46 2.23
CA TYR A 12 -4.07 -5.24 2.47
C TYR A 12 -4.05 -5.72 3.90
N LEU A 13 -3.55 -6.95 4.11
CA LEU A 13 -3.12 -7.40 5.42
C LEU A 13 -1.59 -7.28 5.47
N VAL A 14 -1.10 -6.58 6.50
CA VAL A 14 0.30 -6.19 6.57
C VAL A 14 0.95 -6.82 7.78
N SER A 15 1.95 -7.65 7.53
CA SER A 15 2.82 -8.21 8.57
C SER A 15 4.07 -7.35 8.72
N ILE A 16 4.19 -6.64 9.84
CA ILE A 16 5.30 -5.71 10.10
C ILE A 16 5.91 -5.91 11.49
N LYS A 17 7.26 -5.92 11.56
CA LYS A 17 8.02 -5.95 12.82
C LYS A 17 8.41 -4.53 13.22
N THR A 18 8.00 -4.11 14.41
CA THR A 18 8.22 -2.75 14.92
C THR A 18 8.07 -2.72 16.45
N GLU A 19 8.40 -1.60 17.09
CA GLU A 19 8.52 -1.54 18.54
C GLU A 19 7.16 -1.54 19.27
N ASN A 20 6.10 -1.02 18.63
CA ASN A 20 4.75 -0.97 19.23
C ASN A 20 3.62 -0.86 18.18
N LYS A 21 2.38 -1.04 18.65
CA LYS A 21 1.16 -1.07 17.82
C LYS A 21 0.89 0.26 17.11
N GLU A 22 1.00 1.38 17.81
CA GLU A 22 0.82 2.72 17.25
C GLU A 22 1.82 3.01 16.13
N GLN A 23 3.06 2.57 16.30
CA GLN A 23 4.10 2.66 15.27
C GLN A 23 3.79 1.75 14.07
N ALA A 24 3.29 0.53 14.31
CA ALA A 24 2.87 -0.38 13.24
C ALA A 24 1.82 0.26 12.34
N LYS A 25 0.79 0.86 12.95
CA LYS A 25 -0.29 1.53 12.22
C LYS A 25 0.22 2.69 11.35
N ARG A 26 1.01 3.60 11.95
CA ARG A 26 1.55 4.77 11.23
C ARG A 26 2.48 4.38 10.08
N LEU A 27 3.32 3.37 10.27
CA LEU A 27 4.25 2.92 9.23
C LEU A 27 3.52 2.25 8.06
N SER A 28 2.53 1.39 8.34
CA SER A 28 1.73 0.76 7.30
C SER A 28 0.92 1.79 6.50
N GLU A 29 0.33 2.79 7.14
CA GLU A 29 -0.41 3.87 6.48
C GLU A 29 0.50 4.71 5.56
N PHE A 30 1.69 5.08 6.01
CA PHE A 30 2.59 5.96 5.26
C PHE A 30 3.24 5.28 4.05
N TYR A 31 3.62 4.00 4.17
CA TYR A 31 4.45 3.34 3.16
C TYR A 31 3.67 2.48 2.14
N ILE A 32 2.38 2.18 2.37
CA ILE A 32 1.61 1.23 1.52
C ILE A 32 0.62 1.93 0.56
N GLY A 33 0.47 3.26 0.67
CA GLY A 33 -0.47 4.05 -0.14
C GLY A 33 -0.27 4.00 -1.66
N ASP A 34 0.87 3.52 -2.17
CA ASP A 34 1.14 3.41 -3.63
C ASP A 34 1.96 2.15 -4.00
N CYS A 35 1.86 1.10 -3.18
CA CYS A 35 2.22 -0.33 -3.35
C CYS A 35 3.51 -0.77 -4.09
N PRO A 36 4.67 -0.11 -3.88
CA PRO A 36 5.87 -0.92 -3.58
C PRO A 36 6.57 -0.45 -2.30
N ASP A 37 7.39 -1.32 -1.69
CA ASP A 37 8.32 -0.89 -0.64
C ASP A 37 9.31 0.12 -1.22
N ARG A 38 9.13 1.39 -0.85
CA ARG A 38 10.01 2.49 -1.25
C ARG A 38 11.11 2.80 -0.21
N SER A 39 11.27 1.97 0.82
CA SER A 39 12.33 2.17 1.81
C SER A 39 13.71 1.93 1.20
N SER A 40 14.63 2.87 1.43
CA SER A 40 16.03 2.69 1.04
C SER A 40 16.75 1.79 2.04
N ILE A 41 17.93 1.27 1.66
CA ILE A 41 18.80 0.52 2.56
C ILE A 41 19.14 1.35 3.82
N GLN A 42 19.35 2.66 3.65
CA GLN A 42 19.62 3.56 4.77
C GLN A 42 18.42 3.69 5.71
N ASP A 43 17.19 3.73 5.18
CA ASP A 43 15.97 3.78 6.00
C ASP A 43 15.82 2.54 6.87
N ARG A 44 16.04 1.36 6.28
CA ARG A 44 15.95 0.06 6.96
C ARG A 44 16.97 -0.06 8.10
N LEU A 45 18.21 0.35 7.85
CA LEU A 45 19.28 0.35 8.85
C LEU A 45 19.03 1.36 9.97
N LYS A 46 18.66 2.60 9.62
CA LYS A 46 18.45 3.68 10.59
C LYS A 46 17.26 3.41 11.51
N LYS A 47 16.17 2.87 10.97
CA LYS A 47 14.92 2.63 11.69
C LYS A 47 14.75 1.18 12.16
N LYS A 48 15.73 0.31 11.89
CA LYS A 48 15.78 -1.09 12.33
C LYS A 48 14.52 -1.90 11.98
N PHE A 49 14.03 -1.76 10.74
CA PHE A 49 12.87 -2.51 10.25
C PHE A 49 13.14 -3.10 8.86
N ILE A 50 12.35 -4.10 8.50
CA ILE A 50 12.26 -4.62 7.13
C ILE A 50 10.81 -5.04 6.88
N ILE A 51 10.29 -4.76 5.68
CA ILE A 51 9.03 -5.32 5.20
C ILE A 51 9.36 -6.68 4.59
N GLU A 52 8.77 -7.73 5.13
CA GLU A 52 9.02 -9.11 4.67
C GLU A 52 8.09 -9.48 3.51
N ASP A 53 6.80 -9.11 3.60
CA ASP A 53 5.79 -9.39 2.57
C ASP A 53 4.61 -8.39 2.63
N ILE A 54 3.91 -8.21 1.52
CA ILE A 54 2.69 -7.40 1.41
C ILE A 54 1.64 -8.22 0.66
N GLU A 55 0.56 -8.60 1.36
CA GLU A 55 -0.54 -9.38 0.78
C GLU A 55 -1.78 -8.50 0.53
N MET A 56 -2.29 -8.55 -0.70
CA MET A 56 -3.55 -7.94 -1.08
C MET A 56 -4.70 -8.90 -0.74
N ILE A 57 -5.57 -8.48 0.17
CA ILE A 57 -6.69 -9.31 0.65
C ILE A 57 -8.03 -8.91 0.03
N TYR A 58 -8.09 -7.75 -0.63
CA TYR A 58 -9.28 -7.27 -1.35
C TYR A 58 -8.84 -6.45 -2.57
N ASN A 59 -9.48 -6.70 -3.71
CA ASN A 59 -9.17 -6.06 -4.98
C ASN A 59 -10.41 -6.07 -5.87
N GLU A 60 -11.20 -5.00 -5.79
CA GLU A 60 -12.47 -4.91 -6.51
C GLU A 60 -12.60 -3.54 -7.20
N ALA A 61 -13.05 -3.58 -8.45
CA ALA A 61 -13.38 -2.39 -9.23
C ALA A 61 -14.85 -2.06 -8.98
N GLU A 62 -15.11 -0.85 -8.49
CA GLU A 62 -16.43 -0.44 -8.01
C GLU A 62 -17.21 0.32 -9.07
N GLU A 63 -16.61 1.40 -9.59
CA GLU A 63 -17.27 2.33 -10.51
C GLU A 63 -16.43 2.49 -11.78
N VAL A 64 -17.10 2.49 -12.93
CA VAL A 64 -16.47 2.73 -14.23
C VAL A 64 -17.19 3.90 -14.89
N LEU A 65 -16.45 4.95 -15.19
CA LEU A 65 -16.94 6.13 -15.89
C LEU A 65 -16.34 6.18 -17.28
N ASP A 66 -17.18 6.43 -18.29
CA ASP A 66 -16.71 6.84 -19.61
C ASP A 66 -15.96 8.17 -19.50
N VAL A 67 -14.81 8.27 -20.17
CA VAL A 67 -14.16 9.56 -20.41
C VAL A 67 -14.60 10.01 -21.79
N GLU A 68 -15.52 10.99 -21.84
CA GLU A 68 -15.83 11.67 -23.10
C GLU A 68 -14.60 12.50 -23.54
N ASP A 69 -14.27 12.42 -24.84
CA ASP A 69 -13.14 13.13 -25.48
C ASP A 69 -13.35 14.65 -25.53
#